data_AF-A0A409XHZ1-F1
#
_entry.id   AF-A0A409XHZ1-F1
#
_cell.length_a   1.000
_cell.length_b   1.000
_cell.length_c   1.000
_cell.angle_alpha   90.00
_cell.angle_beta   90.00
_cell.angle_gamma   90.00
#
_symmetry.space_group_name_H-M   'P 1'
#
loop_
_entity.id
_entity.type
_entity.pdbx_description
1 polymer ?
#
loop_
_entity_poly.entity_id
_entity_poly.type
_entity_poly.pdbx_seq_one_letter_code
_entity_poly.pdbx_strand_id
1 'polypeptide(L)'
;MSATQDTQPGATASPALQVDSVPASSQKRTLGSRLIASKRKLTTKNGWLGDYNYGWLCIPPLPFTKAYNERSPPFYALNDDLPLVLAATTGLQHALAMLAGLITPPIIFASALNLDSATSAYMISSSLIGCAGTVVLLIGASLVGSSGAPSWGGGSNGCQNFPTSGIFQLCPTIFAPRPLPWASPEFIGLGFLSFISIVLTEMFGSPFLKNISIIVGLAMGCIVAGATGYIDGSSIKTAPPITFLWVHTFKISVYPPAILPMLAVYITCAMEAMGDITASAEVSRVDVRGVEFDSRIQGGILSDGIGGFFSALFTVAPLSVFAQNNGVIAITRCANITAGRWCCFFLILFGILGKISGVFLAIPNPVLGGVTTFLFASVAVSGARVLGYARYTRRDRFVLAGALSFGLGDLLVPQIFTHLFDRVKNQSSGLSGFLSSITIILSTPFLMAGIVGVILNIVLPRDSNDSEPLLVEDSDLEGQKESESVSGSTSKG
;
A
#
# COMPACT_ATOMS: atom_id res chain seq x y z
N MET A 1 16.64 72.38 1.00
CA MET A 1 17.48 71.38 0.31
C MET A 1 17.51 70.16 1.23
N SER A 2 17.07 68.96 0.80
CA SER A 2 17.66 68.09 -0.24
C SER A 2 18.91 67.37 0.32
N ALA A 3 18.97 66.03 0.44
CA ALA A 3 18.00 65.00 0.04
C ALA A 3 18.12 63.68 0.84
N THR A 4 17.05 62.87 0.75
CA THR A 4 17.00 61.38 0.75
C THR A 4 18.02 60.58 1.59
N GLN A 5 17.51 59.87 2.60
CA GLN A 5 18.05 58.56 2.99
C GLN A 5 17.55 57.47 2.03
N ASP A 6 18.33 56.40 1.85
CA ASP A 6 18.03 55.33 0.88
C ASP A 6 16.80 54.49 1.25
N THR A 7 15.84 54.41 0.33
CA THR A 7 14.74 53.44 0.38
C THR A 7 15.22 52.07 -0.10
N GLN A 8 15.26 51.06 0.78
CA GLN A 8 15.41 49.68 0.34
C GLN A 8 14.19 49.24 -0.50
N PRO A 9 14.35 48.34 -1.50
CA PRO A 9 13.23 47.83 -2.28
C PRO A 9 12.25 47.06 -1.40
N GLY A 10 10.96 47.40 -1.48
CA GLY A 10 9.91 46.70 -0.73
C GLY A 10 9.80 45.23 -1.13
N ALA A 11 9.53 44.37 -0.16
CA ALA A 11 9.34 42.93 -0.40
C ALA A 11 8.17 42.69 -1.36
N THR A 12 8.44 42.05 -2.49
CA THR A 12 7.40 41.62 -3.44
C THR A 12 6.55 40.55 -2.78
N ALA A 13 5.30 40.87 -2.48
CA ALA A 13 4.36 39.95 -1.84
C ALA A 13 4.23 38.65 -2.67
N SER A 14 4.42 37.51 -2.01
CA SER A 14 4.07 36.20 -2.58
C SER A 14 2.60 36.22 -2.99
N PRO A 15 2.24 35.79 -4.21
CA PRO A 15 0.84 35.79 -4.63
C PRO A 15 0.05 34.82 -3.74
N ALA A 16 -0.89 35.38 -2.97
CA ALA A 16 -1.78 34.58 -2.13
C ALA A 16 -2.53 33.57 -3.01
N LEU A 17 -2.38 32.29 -2.69
CA LEU A 17 -3.15 31.23 -3.33
C LEU A 17 -4.62 31.42 -2.94
N GLN A 18 -5.40 31.98 -3.86
CA GLN A 18 -6.85 32.08 -3.70
C GLN A 18 -7.40 30.65 -3.58
N VAL A 19 -7.93 30.34 -2.39
CA VAL A 19 -8.67 29.10 -2.15
C VAL A 19 -10.06 29.32 -2.73
N ASP A 20 -10.20 29.04 -4.03
CA ASP A 20 -11.50 29.01 -4.70
C ASP A 20 -12.42 28.03 -3.95
N SER A 21 -13.49 28.56 -3.36
CA SER A 21 -14.40 27.78 -2.52
C SER A 21 -15.20 26.80 -3.38
N VAL A 22 -14.93 25.51 -3.21
CA VAL A 22 -15.54 24.43 -4.00
C VAL A 22 -17.07 24.48 -3.82
N PRO A 23 -17.86 24.69 -4.89
CA PRO A 23 -19.32 24.83 -4.77
C PRO A 23 -19.98 23.47 -4.54
N ALA A 24 -20.20 23.13 -3.26
CA ALA A 24 -20.81 21.89 -2.81
C ALA A 24 -22.26 21.71 -3.32
N SER A 25 -22.41 21.17 -4.53
CA SER A 25 -23.71 20.89 -5.15
C SER A 25 -23.71 19.60 -5.96
N SER A 26 -23.84 18.46 -5.25
CA SER A 26 -23.97 17.12 -5.85
C SER A 26 -25.34 16.90 -6.52
N GLN A 27 -25.63 17.65 -7.58
CA GLN A 27 -26.79 17.39 -8.43
C GLN A 27 -26.63 16.04 -9.14
N LYS A 28 -27.56 15.11 -8.86
CA LYS A 28 -27.57 13.76 -9.44
C LYS A 28 -27.87 13.81 -10.96
N ARG A 29 -26.84 14.04 -11.79
CA ARG A 29 -26.87 14.00 -13.27
C ARG A 29 -27.71 12.82 -13.78
N THR A 30 -28.85 13.10 -14.41
CA THR A 30 -29.80 12.12 -14.99
C THR A 30 -29.14 11.27 -16.08
N LEU A 31 -29.65 10.04 -16.30
CA LEU A 31 -29.09 9.07 -17.25
C LEU A 31 -28.86 9.65 -18.66
N GLY A 32 -29.81 10.43 -19.19
CA GLY A 32 -29.66 11.10 -20.49
C GLY A 32 -28.48 12.09 -20.52
N SER A 33 -28.30 12.90 -19.47
CA SER A 33 -27.17 13.84 -19.37
C SER A 33 -25.82 13.12 -19.30
N ARG A 34 -25.75 11.95 -18.65
CA ARG A 34 -24.56 11.09 -18.62
C ARG A 34 -24.24 10.52 -20.00
N LEU A 35 -25.23 10.02 -20.73
CA LEU A 35 -25.05 9.52 -22.10
C LEU A 35 -24.56 10.61 -23.06
N ILE A 36 -25.13 11.82 -22.97
CA ILE A 36 -24.71 12.97 -23.78
C ILE A 36 -23.26 13.39 -23.42
N ALA A 37 -22.90 13.43 -22.15
CA ALA A 37 -21.55 13.73 -21.70
C ALA A 37 -20.51 12.68 -22.18
N SER A 38 -20.81 11.39 -22.03
CA SER A 38 -19.95 10.30 -22.53
C SER A 38 -19.79 10.34 -24.05
N LYS A 39 -20.89 10.58 -24.79
CA LYS A 39 -20.83 10.77 -26.24
C LYS A 39 -19.93 11.95 -26.61
N ARG A 40 -20.08 13.10 -25.93
CA ARG A 40 -19.25 14.30 -26.16
C ARG A 40 -17.77 14.06 -25.83
N LYS A 41 -17.44 13.30 -24.77
CA LYS A 41 -16.04 12.93 -24.48
C LYS A 41 -15.45 12.03 -25.57
N LEU A 42 -16.20 11.04 -26.04
CA LEU A 42 -15.75 10.12 -27.10
C LEU A 42 -15.61 10.79 -28.47
N THR A 43 -16.42 11.80 -28.80
CA THR A 43 -16.40 12.46 -30.12
C THR A 43 -15.55 13.74 -30.19
N THR A 44 -14.90 14.20 -29.11
CA THR A 44 -14.12 15.45 -29.13
C THR A 44 -12.66 15.24 -28.75
N LYS A 45 -11.75 15.91 -29.46
CA LYS A 45 -10.29 15.84 -29.20
C LYS A 45 -9.95 16.27 -27.77
N ASN A 46 -10.62 17.28 -27.24
CA ASN A 46 -10.46 17.76 -25.86
C ASN A 46 -11.04 16.80 -24.82
N GLY A 47 -11.99 15.92 -25.18
CA GLY A 47 -12.47 14.84 -24.32
C GLY A 47 -11.50 13.66 -24.21
N TRP A 48 -10.68 13.44 -25.24
CA TRP A 48 -9.61 12.43 -25.25
C TRP A 48 -8.34 12.93 -24.57
N LEU A 49 -7.74 13.99 -25.12
CA LEU A 49 -6.45 14.52 -24.67
C LEU A 49 -6.61 15.60 -23.61
N GLY A 50 -7.54 16.54 -23.81
CA GLY A 50 -7.64 17.75 -23.00
C GLY A 50 -6.39 18.62 -23.04
N ASP A 51 -6.30 19.58 -22.14
CA ASP A 51 -5.24 20.60 -22.10
C ASP A 51 -4.15 20.28 -21.04
N TYR A 52 -3.93 18.99 -20.78
CA TYR A 52 -2.97 18.50 -19.78
C TYR A 52 -1.54 18.41 -20.35
N ASN A 53 -0.53 18.80 -19.54
CA ASN A 53 0.88 18.69 -19.93
C ASN A 53 1.41 17.25 -19.73
N TYR A 54 1.12 16.38 -20.71
CA TYR A 54 1.65 15.02 -20.74
C TYR A 54 3.19 14.95 -20.78
N GLY A 55 3.87 16.03 -21.19
CA GLY A 55 5.33 16.13 -21.12
C GLY A 55 5.83 16.06 -19.67
N TRP A 56 5.21 16.81 -18.77
CA TRP A 56 5.57 16.82 -17.33
C TRP A 56 5.48 15.44 -16.68
N LEU A 57 4.49 14.63 -17.06
CA LEU A 57 4.30 13.27 -16.54
C LEU A 57 5.44 12.32 -16.94
N CYS A 58 6.01 12.50 -18.14
CA CYS A 58 7.00 11.59 -18.74
C CYS A 58 8.45 12.09 -18.64
N ILE A 59 8.69 13.38 -18.43
CA ILE A 59 10.05 13.96 -18.34
C ILE A 59 10.65 13.74 -16.94
N PRO A 60 11.91 13.26 -16.84
CA PRO A 60 12.60 13.14 -15.56
C PRO A 60 13.03 14.51 -15.00
N PRO A 61 12.99 14.72 -13.67
CA PRO A 61 13.39 15.97 -13.03
C PRO A 61 14.93 16.07 -12.92
N LEU A 62 15.62 16.12 -14.06
CA LEU A 62 17.08 16.26 -14.08
C LEU A 62 17.48 17.71 -13.77
N PRO A 63 18.58 17.96 -13.02
CA PRO A 63 19.00 19.31 -12.64
C PRO A 63 19.39 20.21 -13.82
N PHE A 64 19.56 19.63 -15.02
CA PHE A 64 19.92 20.34 -16.25
C PHE A 64 18.73 20.63 -17.17
N THR A 65 17.52 20.10 -16.90
CA THR A 65 16.35 20.24 -17.78
C THR A 65 15.40 21.36 -17.33
N LYS A 66 15.43 22.51 -18.03
CA LYS A 66 14.53 23.67 -17.78
C LYS A 66 13.04 23.33 -17.76
N ALA A 67 12.61 22.26 -18.44
CA ALA A 67 11.21 21.83 -18.53
C ALA A 67 10.56 21.49 -17.16
N TYR A 68 11.35 21.21 -16.12
CA TYR A 68 10.81 20.94 -14.78
C TYR A 68 10.29 22.20 -14.05
N ASN A 69 10.71 23.40 -14.47
CA ASN A 69 10.29 24.66 -13.82
C ASN A 69 8.88 25.14 -14.23
N GLU A 70 8.20 24.48 -15.17
CA GLU A 70 6.82 24.81 -15.50
C GLU A 70 5.84 24.11 -14.56
N ARG A 71 5.07 24.94 -13.83
CA ARG A 71 3.87 24.66 -13.02
C ARG A 71 3.55 23.17 -12.78
N SER A 72 3.67 22.73 -11.51
CA SER A 72 3.08 21.48 -11.03
C SER A 72 1.65 21.30 -11.54
N PRO A 73 1.22 20.07 -11.88
CA PRO A 73 -0.10 19.85 -12.47
C PRO A 73 -1.24 20.35 -11.55
N PRO A 74 -2.38 20.74 -12.15
CA PRO A 74 -3.57 21.08 -11.39
C PRO A 74 -4.02 19.88 -10.54
N PHE A 75 -4.55 20.17 -9.35
CA PHE A 75 -5.13 19.15 -8.51
C PHE A 75 -6.51 18.77 -9.05
N TYR A 76 -6.71 17.49 -9.37
CA TYR A 76 -7.99 16.95 -9.81
C TYR A 76 -8.72 16.29 -8.65
N ALA A 77 -9.87 16.87 -8.28
CA ALA A 77 -10.75 16.37 -7.25
C ALA A 77 -11.55 15.14 -7.70
N LEU A 78 -12.25 14.51 -6.75
CA LEU A 78 -12.92 13.21 -6.90
C LEU A 78 -13.87 13.14 -8.11
N ASN A 79 -14.58 14.22 -8.41
CA ASN A 79 -15.67 14.27 -9.40
C ASN A 79 -15.36 15.11 -10.65
N ASP A 80 -14.12 15.57 -10.83
CA ASP A 80 -13.73 16.41 -11.97
C ASP A 80 -13.85 15.69 -13.32
N ASP A 81 -14.09 16.45 -14.38
CA ASP A 81 -14.29 15.90 -15.73
C ASP A 81 -12.94 15.61 -16.44
N LEU A 82 -12.21 14.61 -15.95
CA LEU A 82 -10.89 14.18 -16.48
C LEU A 82 -10.92 13.78 -17.98
N PRO A 83 -9.87 14.06 -18.77
CA PRO A 83 -9.69 13.53 -20.13
C PRO A 83 -9.51 12.00 -20.15
N LEU A 84 -9.97 11.33 -21.21
CA LEU A 84 -9.92 9.86 -21.30
C LEU A 84 -8.51 9.29 -21.31
N VAL A 85 -7.57 9.91 -22.03
CA VAL A 85 -6.17 9.45 -22.10
C VAL A 85 -5.51 9.62 -20.73
N LEU A 86 -5.66 10.78 -20.09
CA LEU A 86 -5.13 11.01 -18.74
C LEU A 86 -5.69 9.98 -17.75
N ALA A 87 -7.00 9.76 -17.73
CA ALA A 87 -7.66 8.80 -16.84
C ALA A 87 -7.20 7.35 -17.06
N ALA A 88 -6.96 6.95 -18.32
CA ALA A 88 -6.40 5.64 -18.64
C ALA A 88 -4.93 5.53 -18.21
N THR A 89 -4.10 6.56 -18.45
CA THR A 89 -2.68 6.53 -18.05
C THR A 89 -2.48 6.56 -16.53
N THR A 90 -3.25 7.36 -15.78
CA THR A 90 -3.19 7.36 -14.31
C THR A 90 -3.84 6.11 -13.73
N GLY A 91 -4.90 5.57 -14.34
CA GLY A 91 -5.46 4.27 -13.96
C GLY A 91 -4.47 3.12 -14.14
N LEU A 92 -3.74 3.08 -15.26
CA LEU A 92 -2.66 2.12 -15.50
C LEU A 92 -1.50 2.32 -14.50
N GLN A 93 -1.14 3.57 -14.19
CA GLN A 93 -0.11 3.90 -13.21
C GLN A 93 -0.47 3.36 -11.81
N HIS A 94 -1.72 3.54 -11.36
CA HIS A 94 -2.20 2.94 -10.10
C HIS A 94 -2.20 1.41 -10.16
N ALA A 95 -2.68 0.82 -11.27
CA ALA A 95 -2.71 -0.64 -11.42
C ALA A 95 -1.30 -1.25 -11.32
N LEU A 96 -0.30 -0.63 -11.97
CA LEU A 96 1.11 -1.03 -11.89
C LEU A 96 1.72 -0.76 -10.50
N ALA A 97 1.41 0.38 -9.88
CA ALA A 97 1.90 0.73 -8.54
C ALA A 97 1.47 -0.30 -7.48
N MET A 98 0.21 -0.78 -7.56
CA MET A 98 -0.28 -1.81 -6.65
C MET A 98 0.26 -3.21 -6.99
N LEU A 99 0.40 -3.54 -8.28
CA LEU A 99 0.63 -4.89 -8.81
C LEU A 99 1.63 -5.75 -8.01
N ALA A 100 2.76 -5.18 -7.57
CA ALA A 100 3.76 -5.89 -6.76
C ALA A 100 3.23 -6.29 -5.37
N GLY A 101 2.55 -5.37 -4.67
CA GLY A 101 1.92 -5.64 -3.37
C GLY A 101 0.84 -6.71 -3.43
N LEU A 102 0.22 -6.85 -4.60
CA LEU A 102 -0.93 -7.69 -4.84
C LEU A 102 -0.58 -9.13 -5.27
N ILE A 103 0.49 -9.28 -6.04
CA ILE A 103 0.97 -10.58 -6.54
C ILE A 103 1.83 -11.30 -5.49
N THR A 104 2.43 -10.57 -4.56
CA THR A 104 3.37 -11.15 -3.59
C THR A 104 2.71 -12.11 -2.58
N PRO A 105 1.56 -11.81 -1.95
CA PRO A 105 0.94 -12.72 -0.97
C PRO A 105 0.58 -14.11 -1.55
N PRO A 106 0.01 -14.25 -2.77
CA PRO A 106 -0.14 -15.55 -3.42
C PRO A 106 1.16 -16.30 -3.64
N ILE A 107 2.24 -15.63 -4.08
CA ILE A 107 3.54 -16.29 -4.30
C ILE A 107 4.08 -16.85 -2.98
N ILE A 108 3.99 -16.08 -1.89
CA ILE A 108 4.38 -16.54 -0.56
C ILE A 108 3.54 -17.75 -0.13
N PHE A 109 2.21 -17.66 -0.26
CA PHE A 109 1.29 -18.73 0.16
C PHE A 109 1.48 -20.01 -0.67
N ALA A 110 1.68 -19.87 -1.98
CA ALA A 110 1.94 -20.97 -2.90
C ALA A 110 3.31 -21.63 -2.65
N SER A 111 4.36 -20.85 -2.40
CA SER A 111 5.68 -21.39 -2.06
C SER A 111 5.67 -22.09 -0.70
N ALA A 112 5.02 -21.50 0.31
CA ALA A 112 4.92 -22.07 1.66
C ALA A 112 4.11 -23.38 1.71
N LEU A 113 3.08 -23.51 0.85
CA LEU A 113 2.31 -24.75 0.70
C LEU A 113 2.83 -25.69 -0.41
N ASN A 114 3.91 -25.32 -1.09
CA ASN A 114 4.52 -26.05 -2.22
C ASN A 114 3.48 -26.44 -3.30
N LEU A 115 2.64 -25.49 -3.70
CA LEU A 115 1.59 -25.69 -4.71
C LEU A 115 2.18 -25.84 -6.12
N ASP A 116 1.43 -26.49 -7.01
CA ASP A 116 1.80 -26.60 -8.42
C ASP A 116 1.72 -25.24 -9.14
N SER A 117 2.38 -25.13 -10.30
CA SER A 117 2.45 -23.87 -11.05
C SER A 117 1.12 -23.42 -11.67
N ALA A 118 0.15 -24.31 -11.94
CA ALA A 118 -1.16 -23.90 -12.44
C ALA A 118 -2.02 -23.30 -11.31
N THR A 119 -2.09 -23.96 -10.16
CA THR A 119 -2.77 -23.43 -8.96
C THR A 119 -2.12 -22.12 -8.50
N SER A 120 -0.78 -22.03 -8.54
CA SER A 120 -0.06 -20.80 -8.20
C SER A 120 -0.37 -19.65 -9.17
N ALA A 121 -0.43 -19.91 -10.49
CA ALA A 121 -0.79 -18.91 -11.49
C ALA A 121 -2.23 -18.40 -11.29
N TYR A 122 -3.12 -19.29 -10.91
CA TYR A 122 -4.52 -19.00 -10.62
C TYR A 122 -4.68 -18.11 -9.37
N MET A 123 -3.95 -18.41 -8.27
CA MET A 123 -3.96 -17.56 -7.07
C MET A 123 -3.33 -16.18 -7.30
N ILE A 124 -2.33 -16.06 -8.19
CA ILE A 124 -1.76 -14.76 -8.61
C ILE A 124 -2.78 -13.91 -9.39
N SER A 125 -3.63 -14.54 -10.21
CA SER A 125 -4.60 -13.80 -11.04
C SER A 125 -5.79 -13.19 -10.27
N SER A 126 -5.92 -13.44 -8.96
CA SER A 126 -7.17 -13.19 -8.21
C SER A 126 -7.03 -12.29 -6.96
N SER A 127 -5.81 -11.95 -6.52
CA SER A 127 -5.47 -11.46 -5.17
C SER A 127 -5.42 -9.94 -4.94
N LEU A 128 -6.12 -9.15 -5.73
CA LEU A 128 -5.65 -7.80 -6.09
C LEU A 128 -6.05 -6.60 -5.15
N ILE A 129 -6.01 -6.72 -3.80
CA ILE A 129 -6.25 -5.64 -2.76
C ILE A 129 -5.47 -5.89 -1.37
N GLY A 130 -5.23 -4.90 -0.46
CA GLY A 130 -4.61 -4.98 0.93
C GLY A 130 -3.32 -4.14 1.25
N CYS A 131 -3.03 -3.39 2.35
CA CYS A 131 -3.49 -3.22 3.77
C CYS A 131 -2.91 -1.89 4.43
N ALA A 132 -3.15 -1.54 5.75
CA ALA A 132 -2.96 -0.18 6.35
C ALA A 132 -2.55 -0.02 7.88
N GLY A 133 -2.33 1.23 8.37
CA GLY A 133 -2.11 1.62 9.79
C GLY A 133 -0.86 1.14 10.58
N THR A 134 -0.90 1.22 11.92
CA THR A 134 0.10 0.60 12.85
C THR A 134 0.23 -0.90 12.62
N VAL A 135 -0.82 -1.51 12.09
CA VAL A 135 -0.85 -2.89 11.62
C VAL A 135 0.14 -3.05 10.45
N VAL A 136 0.23 -2.11 9.48
CA VAL A 136 1.31 -2.17 8.47
C VAL A 136 2.71 -2.17 9.08
N LEU A 137 2.94 -1.46 10.19
CA LEU A 137 4.29 -1.44 10.79
C LEU A 137 4.76 -2.86 11.15
N LEU A 138 3.85 -3.69 11.66
CA LEU A 138 4.14 -5.08 12.05
C LEU A 138 3.88 -6.10 10.93
N ILE A 139 2.92 -5.87 10.02
CA ILE A 139 2.76 -6.68 8.79
C ILE A 139 4.01 -6.51 7.91
N GLY A 140 4.44 -5.28 7.63
CA GLY A 140 5.64 -4.98 6.87
C GLY A 140 6.89 -5.55 7.51
N ALA A 141 7.10 -5.33 8.82
CA ALA A 141 8.25 -5.90 9.52
C ALA A 141 8.26 -7.44 9.54
N SER A 142 7.10 -8.09 9.76
CA SER A 142 7.00 -9.56 9.71
C SER A 142 7.14 -10.12 8.29
N LEU A 143 6.67 -9.43 7.25
CA LEU A 143 6.85 -9.84 5.86
C LEU A 143 8.29 -9.64 5.37
N VAL A 144 8.99 -8.57 5.77
CA VAL A 144 10.45 -8.44 5.56
C VAL A 144 11.19 -9.63 6.15
N GLY A 145 10.91 -10.02 7.40
CA GLY A 145 11.60 -11.12 8.08
C GLY A 145 11.25 -12.51 7.54
N SER A 146 9.96 -12.78 7.30
CA SER A 146 9.46 -14.13 6.94
C SER A 146 9.56 -14.47 5.45
N SER A 147 9.61 -13.47 4.57
CA SER A 147 9.54 -13.69 3.12
C SER A 147 10.48 -12.81 2.30
N GLY A 148 10.61 -11.52 2.64
CA GLY A 148 11.51 -10.59 1.95
C GLY A 148 12.96 -11.06 2.01
N ALA A 149 13.59 -11.00 3.18
CA ALA A 149 14.98 -11.38 3.37
C ALA A 149 15.30 -12.85 2.99
N PRO A 150 14.49 -13.87 3.34
CA PRO A 150 14.72 -15.24 2.88
C PRO A 150 14.72 -15.43 1.36
N SER A 151 13.95 -14.60 0.63
CA SER A 151 13.88 -14.67 -0.83
C SER A 151 15.17 -14.22 -1.51
N TRP A 152 15.93 -13.26 -0.94
CA TRP A 152 17.26 -12.87 -1.45
C TRP A 152 18.21 -14.08 -1.53
N GLY A 153 18.11 -15.01 -0.59
CA GLY A 153 18.92 -16.23 -0.58
C GLY A 153 18.47 -17.33 -1.54
N GLY A 154 17.37 -17.16 -2.28
CA GLY A 154 16.81 -18.17 -3.19
C GLY A 154 15.44 -18.72 -2.80
N GLY A 155 14.85 -18.26 -1.68
CA GLY A 155 13.50 -18.63 -1.24
C GLY A 155 13.42 -19.25 0.16
N SER A 156 12.20 -19.36 0.68
CA SER A 156 11.88 -19.81 2.05
C SER A 156 11.70 -21.33 2.20
N ASN A 157 11.92 -22.11 1.14
CA ASN A 157 11.60 -23.55 1.07
C ASN A 157 12.58 -24.46 1.85
N GLY A 158 12.90 -24.13 3.11
CA GLY A 158 13.84 -24.87 3.97
C GLY A 158 15.33 -24.73 3.60
N CYS A 159 15.64 -24.26 2.39
CA CYS A 159 17.00 -23.98 1.89
C CYS A 159 17.90 -23.21 2.88
N GLN A 160 17.33 -22.25 3.62
CA GLN A 160 18.00 -21.44 4.63
C GLN A 160 18.69 -22.25 5.76
N ASN A 161 18.31 -23.52 5.93
CA ASN A 161 18.88 -24.41 6.95
C ASN A 161 20.16 -25.14 6.46
N PHE A 162 20.65 -24.84 5.24
CA PHE A 162 21.80 -25.50 4.60
C PHE A 162 21.79 -27.04 4.68
N PRO A 163 20.69 -27.72 4.26
CA PRO A 163 20.60 -29.17 4.35
C PRO A 163 21.64 -29.86 3.46
N THR A 164 22.40 -30.80 4.03
CA THR A 164 23.47 -31.53 3.33
C THR A 164 22.97 -32.60 2.35
N SER A 165 21.65 -32.86 2.32
CA SER A 165 21.01 -33.78 1.39
C SER A 165 19.53 -33.41 1.15
N GLY A 166 18.99 -33.83 0.01
CA GLY A 166 17.59 -33.66 -0.36
C GLY A 166 17.32 -32.56 -1.39
N ILE A 167 16.04 -32.37 -1.73
CA ILE A 167 15.59 -31.52 -2.85
C ILE A 167 15.97 -30.03 -2.68
N PHE A 168 16.20 -29.60 -1.43
CA PHE A 168 16.54 -28.22 -1.05
C PHE A 168 18.02 -28.04 -0.65
N GLN A 169 18.90 -28.99 -1.00
CA GLN A 169 20.36 -28.81 -0.88
C GLN A 169 20.87 -27.66 -1.77
N LEU A 170 20.16 -27.39 -2.87
CA LEU A 170 20.34 -26.23 -3.73
C LEU A 170 18.97 -25.58 -3.99
N CYS A 171 18.96 -24.29 -4.26
CA CYS A 171 17.77 -23.44 -4.26
C CYS A 171 17.44 -22.94 -5.68
N PRO A 172 16.15 -22.70 -6.00
CA PRO A 172 14.96 -22.99 -5.19
C PRO A 172 14.67 -24.50 -5.01
N THR A 173 15.19 -25.34 -5.91
CA THR A 173 15.35 -26.80 -5.74
C THR A 173 16.56 -27.28 -6.57
N ILE A 174 17.03 -28.50 -6.33
CA ILE A 174 18.03 -29.17 -7.19
C ILE A 174 17.62 -29.35 -8.66
N PHE A 175 16.32 -29.18 -9.00
CA PHE A 175 15.79 -29.30 -10.36
C PHE A 175 15.65 -27.94 -11.08
N ALA A 176 16.03 -26.83 -10.44
CA ALA A 176 16.01 -25.50 -11.05
C ALA A 176 17.02 -25.40 -12.23
N PRO A 177 16.82 -24.50 -13.21
CA PRO A 177 17.71 -24.36 -14.37
C PRO A 177 19.15 -23.94 -13.99
N ARG A 178 19.31 -23.24 -12.86
CA ARG A 178 20.61 -22.92 -12.23
C ARG A 178 20.48 -23.03 -10.70
N PRO A 179 20.68 -24.23 -10.14
CA PRO A 179 20.51 -24.48 -8.71
C PRO A 179 21.81 -24.11 -7.97
N LEU A 180 21.72 -23.21 -6.99
CA LEU A 180 22.86 -22.72 -6.21
C LEU A 180 22.59 -22.84 -4.70
N PRO A 181 23.63 -22.87 -3.84
CA PRO A 181 23.44 -22.83 -2.39
C PRO A 181 22.71 -21.55 -1.94
N TRP A 182 22.03 -21.62 -0.80
CA TRP A 182 21.30 -20.47 -0.26
C TRP A 182 22.25 -19.29 0.03
N ALA A 183 21.81 -18.09 -0.34
CA ALA A 183 22.59 -16.85 -0.29
C ALA A 183 23.91 -16.86 -1.08
N SER A 184 23.94 -17.55 -2.23
CA SER A 184 25.04 -17.42 -3.21
C SER A 184 25.22 -15.96 -3.70
N PRO A 185 26.45 -15.56 -4.09
CA PRO A 185 26.72 -14.20 -4.60
C PRO A 185 25.85 -13.81 -5.79
N GLU A 186 25.48 -14.77 -6.65
CA GLU A 186 24.63 -14.55 -7.81
C GLU A 186 23.18 -14.23 -7.41
N PHE A 187 22.63 -14.92 -6.40
CA PHE A 187 21.29 -14.64 -5.88
C PHE A 187 21.25 -13.28 -5.18
N ILE A 188 22.20 -13.00 -4.29
CA ILE A 188 22.33 -11.69 -3.64
C ILE A 188 22.53 -10.58 -4.68
N GLY A 189 23.31 -10.82 -5.73
CA GLY A 189 23.53 -9.89 -6.84
C GLY A 189 22.25 -9.60 -7.64
N LEU A 190 21.42 -10.59 -7.93
CA LEU A 190 20.14 -10.42 -8.63
C LEU A 190 19.12 -9.64 -7.78
N GLY A 191 19.03 -9.93 -6.47
CA GLY A 191 18.16 -9.18 -5.55
C GLY A 191 18.64 -7.76 -5.31
N PHE A 192 19.96 -7.55 -5.19
CA PHE A 192 20.54 -6.21 -5.12
C PHE A 192 20.29 -5.43 -6.42
N LEU A 193 20.36 -6.08 -7.59
CA LEU A 193 20.11 -5.44 -8.88
C LEU A 193 18.65 -4.98 -9.04
N SER A 194 17.67 -5.77 -8.60
CA SER A 194 16.27 -5.32 -8.62
C SER A 194 16.05 -4.18 -7.60
N PHE A 195 16.60 -4.29 -6.39
CA PHE A 195 16.53 -3.25 -5.36
C PHE A 195 17.16 -1.91 -5.81
N ILE A 196 18.41 -1.91 -6.29
CA ILE A 196 19.10 -0.67 -6.71
C ILE A 196 18.41 -0.06 -7.94
N SER A 197 17.76 -0.86 -8.79
CA SER A 197 16.95 -0.36 -9.90
C SER A 197 15.71 0.40 -9.43
N ILE A 198 15.10 0.02 -8.31
CA ILE A 198 14.04 0.83 -7.66
C ILE A 198 14.62 2.18 -7.22
N VAL A 199 15.73 2.16 -6.46
CA VAL A 199 16.37 3.38 -5.93
C VAL A 199 16.80 4.34 -7.04
N LEU A 200 17.40 3.84 -8.13
CA LEU A 200 17.79 4.65 -9.29
C LEU A 200 16.56 5.21 -10.04
N THR A 201 15.47 4.45 -10.11
CA THR A 201 14.20 4.94 -10.68
C THR A 201 13.58 6.00 -9.79
N GLU A 202 13.69 5.88 -8.46
CA GLU A 202 13.19 6.88 -7.53
C GLU A 202 14.05 8.15 -7.50
N MET A 203 15.36 8.04 -7.74
CA MET A 203 16.24 9.20 -7.93
C MET A 203 15.98 9.93 -9.25
N PHE A 204 16.06 9.22 -10.38
CA PHE A 204 16.15 9.82 -11.72
C PHE A 204 14.88 9.70 -12.58
N GLY A 205 13.87 8.95 -12.14
CA GLY A 205 12.65 8.72 -12.91
C GLY A 205 11.73 9.95 -13.01
N SER A 206 10.91 9.98 -14.06
CA SER A 206 9.79 10.93 -14.19
C SER A 206 8.69 10.66 -13.18
N PRO A 207 7.74 11.60 -12.97
CA PRO A 207 6.58 11.39 -12.09
C PRO A 207 5.76 10.14 -12.44
N PHE A 208 5.76 9.70 -13.72
CA PHE A 208 5.22 8.41 -14.10
C PHE A 208 6.04 7.24 -13.50
N LEU A 209 7.35 7.22 -13.78
CA LEU A 209 8.25 6.11 -13.43
C LEU A 209 8.43 5.93 -11.91
N LYS A 210 8.48 7.01 -11.13
CA LYS A 210 8.60 6.95 -9.66
C LYS A 210 7.47 6.14 -9.03
N ASN A 211 6.22 6.44 -9.40
CA ASN A 211 5.05 5.72 -8.88
C ASN A 211 4.98 4.24 -9.34
N ILE A 212 5.79 3.81 -10.31
CA ILE A 212 5.93 2.40 -10.72
C ILE A 212 7.35 1.86 -10.48
N SER A 213 8.17 2.51 -9.65
CA SER A 213 9.59 2.20 -9.45
C SER A 213 9.82 0.75 -9.01
N ILE A 214 8.91 0.22 -8.19
CA ILE A 214 8.87 -1.19 -7.75
C ILE A 214 8.75 -2.16 -8.95
N ILE A 215 7.89 -1.86 -9.94
CA ILE A 215 7.74 -2.66 -11.16
C ILE A 215 8.89 -2.45 -12.15
N VAL A 216 9.48 -1.26 -12.21
CA VAL A 216 10.69 -1.01 -13.02
C VAL A 216 11.87 -1.83 -12.46
N GLY A 217 12.05 -1.88 -11.14
CA GLY A 217 13.05 -2.72 -10.49
C GLY A 217 12.83 -4.22 -10.70
N LEU A 218 11.56 -4.66 -10.62
CA LEU A 218 11.18 -6.04 -10.96
C LEU A 218 11.53 -6.38 -12.41
N ALA A 219 11.13 -5.54 -13.37
CA ALA A 219 11.38 -5.75 -14.79
C ALA A 219 12.89 -5.78 -15.11
N MET A 220 13.68 -4.88 -14.53
CA MET A 220 15.13 -4.84 -14.73
C MET A 220 15.83 -6.08 -14.15
N GLY A 221 15.41 -6.52 -12.95
CA GLY A 221 15.86 -7.79 -12.37
C GLY A 221 15.51 -9.00 -13.25
N CYS A 222 14.29 -9.05 -13.80
CA CYS A 222 13.87 -10.10 -14.72
C CYS A 222 14.67 -10.11 -16.03
N ILE A 223 14.98 -8.95 -16.60
CA ILE A 223 15.79 -8.85 -17.83
C ILE A 223 17.18 -9.46 -17.61
N VAL A 224 17.85 -9.11 -16.51
CA VAL A 224 19.19 -9.64 -16.20
C VAL A 224 19.13 -11.12 -15.79
N ALA A 225 18.13 -11.54 -15.04
CA ALA A 225 17.91 -12.95 -14.70
C ALA A 225 17.63 -13.83 -15.94
N GLY A 226 16.89 -13.30 -16.92
CA GLY A 226 16.67 -13.94 -18.21
C GLY A 226 17.97 -14.07 -19.01
N ALA A 227 18.74 -12.98 -19.12
CA ALA A 227 20.03 -12.97 -19.81
C ALA A 227 21.09 -13.91 -19.17
N THR A 228 20.99 -14.13 -17.85
CA THR A 228 21.90 -15.03 -17.09
C THR A 228 21.37 -16.45 -16.93
N GLY A 229 20.15 -16.75 -17.41
CA GLY A 229 19.60 -18.12 -17.48
C GLY A 229 18.94 -18.63 -16.19
N TYR A 230 18.45 -17.74 -15.32
CA TYR A 230 17.68 -18.12 -14.12
C TYR A 230 16.17 -18.20 -14.35
N ILE A 231 15.67 -17.71 -15.50
CA ILE A 231 14.27 -17.75 -15.89
C ILE A 231 14.02 -18.95 -16.80
N ASP A 232 13.09 -19.83 -16.43
CA ASP A 232 12.54 -20.85 -17.33
C ASP A 232 11.26 -20.33 -18.00
N GLY A 233 11.22 -20.41 -19.33
CA GLY A 233 10.05 -20.06 -20.13
C GLY A 233 8.95 -21.14 -20.16
N SER A 234 9.12 -22.29 -19.50
CA SER A 234 8.13 -23.36 -19.45
C SER A 234 6.78 -22.87 -18.87
N SER A 235 6.78 -22.21 -17.70
CA SER A 235 5.59 -21.62 -17.06
C SER A 235 4.83 -20.64 -17.99
N ILE A 236 5.57 -19.84 -18.77
CA ILE A 236 4.98 -18.91 -19.74
C ILE A 236 4.35 -19.66 -20.92
N LYS A 237 4.92 -20.80 -21.33
CA LYS A 237 4.37 -21.65 -22.39
C LYS A 237 3.14 -22.44 -21.93
N THR A 238 3.17 -23.03 -20.74
CA THR A 238 2.11 -23.89 -20.21
C THR A 238 0.89 -23.13 -19.68
N ALA A 239 1.05 -21.93 -19.12
CA ALA A 239 -0.07 -21.13 -18.61
C ALA A 239 -1.13 -20.87 -19.70
N PRO A 240 -2.45 -20.90 -19.39
CA PRO A 240 -3.50 -20.67 -20.37
C PRO A 240 -3.50 -19.22 -20.90
N PRO A 241 -3.94 -18.97 -22.15
CA PRO A 241 -4.02 -17.62 -22.71
C PRO A 241 -5.06 -16.74 -22.00
N ILE A 242 -6.14 -17.34 -21.53
CA ILE A 242 -7.26 -16.71 -20.82
C ILE A 242 -7.55 -17.58 -19.59
N THR A 243 -7.79 -16.95 -18.45
CA THR A 243 -8.27 -17.60 -17.22
C THR A 243 -9.51 -16.87 -16.68
N PHE A 244 -10.27 -17.54 -15.83
CA PHE A 244 -11.49 -17.05 -15.21
C PHE A 244 -11.55 -17.45 -13.73
N LEU A 245 -12.41 -16.79 -12.97
CA LEU A 245 -12.79 -17.22 -11.63
C LEU A 245 -13.31 -18.68 -11.66
N TRP A 246 -12.92 -19.48 -10.67
CA TRP A 246 -13.28 -20.90 -10.51
C TRP A 246 -12.77 -21.87 -11.59
N VAL A 247 -11.77 -21.51 -12.40
CA VAL A 247 -11.03 -22.51 -13.23
C VAL A 247 -10.41 -23.61 -12.34
N HIS A 248 -9.95 -23.24 -11.15
CA HIS A 248 -9.67 -24.17 -10.06
C HIS A 248 -10.58 -23.85 -8.87
N THR A 249 -11.01 -24.87 -8.13
CA THR A 249 -11.84 -24.69 -6.93
C THR A 249 -11.28 -25.46 -5.74
N PHE A 250 -11.37 -24.86 -4.56
CA PHE A 250 -10.99 -25.50 -3.30
C PHE A 250 -12.23 -26.01 -2.58
N LYS A 251 -12.08 -27.10 -1.80
CA LYS A 251 -13.19 -27.68 -1.05
C LYS A 251 -13.63 -26.73 0.07
N ILE A 252 -14.85 -26.22 -0.05
CA ILE A 252 -15.48 -25.43 1.03
C ILE A 252 -15.66 -26.33 2.26
N SER A 253 -15.06 -25.93 3.38
CA SER A 253 -15.20 -26.59 4.67
C SER A 253 -14.97 -25.59 5.81
N VAL A 254 -15.73 -25.71 6.89
CA VAL A 254 -15.48 -24.94 8.12
C VAL A 254 -14.34 -25.60 8.89
N TYR A 255 -13.28 -24.84 9.17
CA TYR A 255 -12.14 -25.28 9.98
C TYR A 255 -12.16 -24.52 11.33
N PRO A 256 -12.67 -25.13 12.42
CA PRO A 256 -12.90 -24.43 13.68
C PRO A 256 -11.68 -23.70 14.29
N PRO A 257 -10.44 -24.23 14.26
CA PRO A 257 -9.28 -23.56 14.87
C PRO A 257 -8.85 -22.25 14.20
N ALA A 258 -9.37 -21.92 13.01
CA ALA A 258 -9.13 -20.63 12.37
C ALA A 258 -10.24 -19.59 12.63
N ILE A 259 -11.38 -19.94 13.23
CA ILE A 259 -12.51 -19.02 13.37
C ILE A 259 -12.13 -17.78 14.20
N LEU A 260 -11.46 -17.96 15.34
CA LEU A 260 -11.04 -16.86 16.20
C LEU A 260 -9.86 -16.06 15.61
N PRO A 261 -8.79 -16.68 15.06
CA PRO A 261 -7.78 -15.96 14.29
C PRO A 261 -8.35 -15.12 13.14
N MET A 262 -9.25 -15.68 12.32
CA MET A 262 -9.85 -14.96 11.19
C MET A 262 -10.75 -13.82 11.63
N LEU A 263 -11.47 -13.96 12.76
CA LEU A 263 -12.22 -12.85 13.35
C LEU A 263 -11.29 -11.72 13.80
N ALA A 264 -10.16 -12.05 14.44
CA ALA A 264 -9.15 -11.08 14.84
C ALA A 264 -8.50 -10.39 13.63
N VAL A 265 -8.24 -11.11 12.53
CA VAL A 265 -7.77 -10.54 11.26
C VAL A 265 -8.81 -9.58 10.68
N TYR A 266 -10.09 -9.95 10.59
CA TYR A 266 -11.12 -9.05 10.04
C TYR A 266 -11.37 -7.80 10.91
N ILE A 267 -11.27 -7.89 12.24
CA ILE A 267 -11.27 -6.73 13.13
C ILE A 267 -10.07 -5.82 12.83
N THR A 268 -8.90 -6.43 12.62
CA THR A 268 -7.66 -5.73 12.30
C THR A 268 -7.76 -5.01 10.94
N CYS A 269 -8.30 -5.67 9.92
CA CYS A 269 -8.56 -5.06 8.61
C CYS A 269 -9.59 -3.91 8.69
N ALA A 270 -10.65 -4.05 9.51
CA ALA A 270 -11.57 -2.93 9.74
C ALA A 270 -10.89 -1.73 10.43
N MET A 271 -9.97 -1.97 11.37
CA MET A 271 -9.14 -0.92 11.99
C MET A 271 -8.17 -0.27 11.00
N GLU A 272 -7.65 -1.04 10.05
CA GLU A 272 -6.69 -0.55 9.06
C GLU A 272 -7.39 0.25 7.95
N ALA A 273 -8.49 -0.26 7.40
CA ALA A 273 -9.35 0.43 6.45
C ALA A 273 -9.78 1.82 6.94
N MET A 274 -10.10 1.98 8.24
CA MET A 274 -10.37 3.31 8.83
C MET A 274 -9.20 4.28 8.67
N GLY A 275 -7.97 3.85 8.97
CA GLY A 275 -6.77 4.67 8.83
C GLY A 275 -6.49 5.04 7.38
N ASP A 276 -6.70 4.10 6.46
CA ASP A 276 -6.48 4.33 5.04
C ASP A 276 -7.50 5.25 4.40
N ILE A 277 -8.79 5.11 4.73
CA ILE A 277 -9.86 6.02 4.28
C ILE A 277 -9.59 7.44 4.82
N THR A 278 -9.06 7.55 6.05
CA THR A 278 -8.64 8.82 6.64
C THR A 278 -7.49 9.47 5.87
N ALA A 279 -6.45 8.71 5.55
CA ALA A 279 -5.31 9.19 4.75
C ALA A 279 -5.71 9.51 3.29
N SER A 280 -6.61 8.73 2.70
CA SER A 280 -7.21 9.03 1.40
C SER A 280 -8.00 10.34 1.43
N ALA A 281 -8.75 10.63 2.50
CA ALA A 281 -9.50 11.88 2.63
C ALA A 281 -8.57 13.10 2.71
N GLU A 282 -7.54 13.04 3.57
CA GLU A 282 -6.50 14.09 3.70
C GLU A 282 -5.82 14.37 2.34
N VAL A 283 -5.28 13.34 1.70
CA VAL A 283 -4.55 13.47 0.44
C VAL A 283 -5.48 13.91 -0.71
N SER A 284 -6.75 13.52 -0.67
CA SER A 284 -7.78 13.93 -1.65
C SER A 284 -8.38 15.31 -1.35
N ARG A 285 -7.93 16.00 -0.29
CA ARG A 285 -8.40 17.34 0.12
C ARG A 285 -9.92 17.41 0.35
N VAL A 286 -10.47 16.39 0.98
CA VAL A 286 -11.89 16.33 1.41
C VAL A 286 -11.99 16.18 2.92
N ASP A 287 -13.16 16.50 3.47
CA ASP A 287 -13.36 16.60 4.92
C ASP A 287 -12.97 15.31 5.66
N VAL A 288 -12.17 15.48 6.71
CA VAL A 288 -11.66 14.42 7.60
C VAL A 288 -12.41 14.40 8.95
N ARG A 289 -13.57 15.07 9.02
CA ARG A 289 -14.45 15.17 10.20
C ARG A 289 -15.92 15.32 9.76
N GLY A 290 -16.84 14.92 10.64
CA GLY A 290 -18.28 15.14 10.48
C GLY A 290 -19.02 14.05 9.70
N VAL A 291 -20.34 14.20 9.59
CA VAL A 291 -21.27 13.13 9.17
C VAL A 291 -20.94 12.53 7.78
N GLU A 292 -20.46 13.34 6.83
CA GLU A 292 -20.02 12.80 5.54
C GLU A 292 -18.78 11.91 5.67
N PHE A 293 -17.81 12.30 6.51
CA PHE A 293 -16.61 11.51 6.76
C PHE A 293 -16.93 10.19 7.48
N ASP A 294 -17.78 10.23 8.50
CA ASP A 294 -18.24 9.04 9.21
C ASP A 294 -18.99 8.10 8.25
N SER A 295 -19.80 8.64 7.33
CA SER A 295 -20.49 7.86 6.30
C SER A 295 -19.54 7.27 5.26
N ARG A 296 -18.47 7.98 4.87
CA ARG A 296 -17.39 7.46 4.00
C ARG A 296 -16.65 6.30 4.68
N ILE A 297 -16.36 6.40 5.98
CA ILE A 297 -15.77 5.31 6.77
C ILE A 297 -16.70 4.10 6.85
N GLN A 298 -17.97 4.30 7.23
CA GLN A 298 -18.96 3.21 7.33
C GLN A 298 -19.14 2.49 5.99
N GLY A 299 -19.29 3.24 4.89
CA GLY A 299 -19.40 2.69 3.55
C GLY A 299 -18.14 1.96 3.09
N GLY A 300 -16.96 2.47 3.47
CA GLY A 300 -15.67 1.84 3.18
C GLY A 300 -15.49 0.51 3.90
N ILE A 301 -15.64 0.45 5.23
CA ILE A 301 -15.55 -0.80 6.02
C ILE A 301 -16.59 -1.81 5.55
N LEU A 302 -17.81 -1.37 5.22
CA LEU A 302 -18.86 -2.25 4.69
C LEU A 302 -18.46 -2.82 3.32
N SER A 303 -17.86 -2.01 2.43
CA SER A 303 -17.32 -2.47 1.17
C SER A 303 -16.12 -3.41 1.35
N ASP A 304 -15.32 -3.21 2.40
CA ASP A 304 -14.17 -4.04 2.77
C ASP A 304 -14.61 -5.45 3.18
N GLY A 305 -15.54 -5.55 4.14
CA GLY A 305 -16.08 -6.82 4.60
C GLY A 305 -16.89 -7.58 3.54
N ILE A 306 -17.67 -6.87 2.70
CA ILE A 306 -18.36 -7.47 1.55
C ILE A 306 -17.34 -7.94 0.50
N GLY A 307 -16.29 -7.15 0.25
CA GLY A 307 -15.17 -7.51 -0.63
C GLY A 307 -14.47 -8.79 -0.18
N GLY A 308 -14.05 -8.86 1.09
CA GLY A 308 -13.42 -10.05 1.69
C GLY A 308 -14.32 -11.30 1.67
N PHE A 309 -15.64 -11.14 1.87
CA PHE A 309 -16.60 -12.24 1.72
C PHE A 309 -16.62 -12.79 0.29
N PHE A 310 -16.79 -11.92 -0.72
CA PHE A 310 -16.76 -12.36 -2.12
C PHE A 310 -15.38 -12.91 -2.52
N SER A 311 -14.29 -12.34 -1.99
CA SER A 311 -12.92 -12.83 -2.15
C SER A 311 -12.79 -14.31 -1.76
N ALA A 312 -13.30 -14.69 -0.59
CA ALA A 312 -13.29 -16.07 -0.13
C ALA A 312 -14.12 -17.00 -1.04
N LEU A 313 -15.28 -16.54 -1.54
CA LEU A 313 -16.06 -17.30 -2.54
C LEU A 313 -15.31 -17.44 -3.87
N PHE A 314 -14.53 -16.44 -4.26
CA PHE A 314 -13.66 -16.42 -5.44
C PHE A 314 -12.34 -17.20 -5.23
N THR A 315 -12.20 -17.96 -4.14
CA THR A 315 -11.03 -18.77 -3.78
C THR A 315 -9.75 -17.94 -3.55
N VAL A 316 -9.92 -16.74 -3.01
CA VAL A 316 -8.86 -15.78 -2.72
C VAL A 316 -8.75 -15.57 -1.20
N ALA A 317 -7.58 -15.11 -0.75
CA ALA A 317 -7.39 -14.63 0.62
C ALA A 317 -8.30 -13.42 0.96
N PRO A 318 -8.46 -13.07 2.26
CA PRO A 318 -9.06 -11.80 2.65
C PRO A 318 -8.34 -10.60 2.00
N LEU A 319 -9.09 -9.52 1.80
CA LEU A 319 -8.66 -8.30 1.13
C LEU A 319 -9.10 -7.09 1.98
N SER A 320 -8.29 -6.03 2.05
CA SER A 320 -8.62 -4.76 2.73
C SER A 320 -8.08 -3.52 1.99
N VAL A 321 -8.41 -2.30 2.36
CA VAL A 321 -7.97 -1.07 1.64
C VAL A 321 -6.44 -1.02 1.42
N PHE A 322 -6.00 -0.50 0.25
CA PHE A 322 -4.59 -0.52 -0.21
C PHE A 322 -3.91 0.86 -0.08
N ALA A 323 -3.11 1.04 0.99
CA ALA A 323 -2.57 2.31 1.45
C ALA A 323 -1.72 3.07 0.43
N GLN A 324 -0.98 2.35 -0.40
CA GLN A 324 0.05 2.90 -1.29
C GLN A 324 -0.55 3.82 -2.37
N ASN A 325 -1.85 3.67 -2.67
CA ASN A 325 -2.58 4.61 -3.54
C ASN A 325 -2.55 6.04 -3.02
N ASN A 326 -2.52 6.24 -1.69
CA ASN A 326 -2.40 7.56 -1.07
C ASN A 326 -1.07 8.23 -1.44
N GLY A 327 0.01 7.46 -1.63
CA GLY A 327 1.27 7.98 -2.17
C GLY A 327 1.14 8.42 -3.64
N VAL A 328 0.49 7.61 -4.48
CA VAL A 328 0.29 7.91 -5.90
C VAL A 328 -0.59 9.15 -6.09
N ILE A 329 -1.69 9.30 -5.32
CA ILE A 329 -2.56 10.48 -5.38
C ILE A 329 -1.79 11.74 -4.92
N ALA A 330 -0.99 11.65 -3.86
CA ALA A 330 -0.19 12.80 -3.38
C ALA A 330 0.82 13.31 -4.42
N ILE A 331 1.47 12.39 -5.15
CA ILE A 331 2.47 12.73 -6.19
C ILE A 331 1.80 13.19 -7.49
N THR A 332 0.76 12.48 -7.96
CA THR A 332 0.05 12.80 -9.22
C THR A 332 -0.91 13.97 -9.12
N ARG A 333 -1.33 14.33 -7.89
CA ARG A 333 -2.38 15.30 -7.59
C ARG A 333 -3.75 14.96 -8.21
N CYS A 334 -4.05 13.66 -8.38
CA CYS A 334 -5.27 13.19 -9.05
C CYS A 334 -6.07 12.22 -8.17
N ALA A 335 -7.04 12.75 -7.41
CA ALA A 335 -7.95 11.97 -6.56
C ALA A 335 -9.21 11.46 -7.30
N ASN A 336 -9.22 11.52 -8.63
CA ASN A 336 -10.43 11.34 -9.43
C ASN A 336 -10.90 9.87 -9.49
N ILE A 337 -12.17 9.61 -9.16
CA ILE A 337 -12.76 8.26 -9.14
C ILE A 337 -12.73 7.56 -10.52
N THR A 338 -12.59 8.32 -11.61
CA THR A 338 -12.48 7.78 -12.97
C THR A 338 -11.13 7.11 -13.22
N ALA A 339 -10.04 7.61 -12.63
CA ALA A 339 -8.74 6.95 -12.68
C ALA A 339 -8.78 5.60 -11.95
N GLY A 340 -9.42 5.56 -10.76
CA GLY A 340 -9.67 4.32 -10.03
C GLY A 340 -10.48 3.29 -10.83
N ARG A 341 -11.51 3.73 -11.59
CA ARG A 341 -12.27 2.82 -12.49
C ARG A 341 -11.41 2.25 -13.62
N TRP A 342 -10.53 3.05 -14.23
CA TRP A 342 -9.56 2.55 -15.21
C TRP A 342 -8.56 1.58 -14.58
N CYS A 343 -8.10 1.85 -13.36
CA CYS A 343 -7.26 0.92 -12.60
C CYS A 343 -7.95 -0.44 -12.40
N CYS A 344 -9.21 -0.47 -11.94
CA CYS A 344 -9.96 -1.72 -11.81
C CYS A 344 -10.12 -2.45 -13.15
N PHE A 345 -10.34 -1.73 -14.25
CA PHE A 345 -10.38 -2.32 -15.59
C PHE A 345 -9.05 -2.98 -15.97
N PHE A 346 -7.90 -2.34 -15.71
CA PHE A 346 -6.59 -2.93 -15.99
C PHE A 346 -6.29 -4.14 -15.09
N LEU A 347 -6.62 -4.08 -13.80
CA LEU A 347 -6.44 -5.21 -12.88
C LEU A 347 -7.27 -6.44 -13.30
N ILE A 348 -8.54 -6.23 -13.68
CA ILE A 348 -9.40 -7.29 -14.22
C ILE A 348 -8.84 -7.84 -15.55
N LEU A 349 -8.38 -6.96 -16.45
CA LEU A 349 -7.76 -7.37 -17.71
C LEU A 349 -6.49 -8.20 -17.48
N PHE A 350 -5.64 -7.82 -16.52
CA PHE A 350 -4.43 -8.58 -16.18
C PHE A 350 -4.75 -9.93 -15.53
N GLY A 351 -5.78 -10.01 -14.68
CA GLY A 351 -6.26 -11.27 -14.11
C GLY A 351 -6.83 -12.23 -15.17
N ILE A 352 -7.55 -11.71 -16.18
CA ILE A 352 -8.08 -12.53 -17.29
C ILE A 352 -6.96 -13.07 -18.18
N LEU A 353 -5.89 -12.31 -18.42
CA LEU A 353 -4.77 -12.68 -19.30
C LEU A 353 -3.81 -13.65 -18.61
N GLY A 354 -4.18 -14.93 -18.47
CA GLY A 354 -3.44 -15.96 -17.72
C GLY A 354 -1.94 -16.14 -18.06
N LYS A 355 -1.49 -15.72 -19.25
CA LYS A 355 -0.05 -15.64 -19.58
C LYS A 355 0.73 -14.68 -18.68
N ILE A 356 0.09 -13.63 -18.17
CA ILE A 356 0.68 -12.66 -17.23
C ILE A 356 1.05 -13.37 -15.92
N SER A 357 0.16 -14.18 -15.34
CA SER A 357 0.50 -15.03 -14.20
C SER A 357 1.66 -15.99 -14.51
N GLY A 358 1.69 -16.55 -15.71
CA GLY A 358 2.79 -17.41 -16.18
C GLY A 358 4.15 -16.69 -16.26
N VAL A 359 4.16 -15.38 -16.53
CA VAL A 359 5.37 -14.53 -16.44
C VAL A 359 5.75 -14.27 -14.99
N PHE A 360 4.79 -13.99 -14.10
CA PHE A 360 5.08 -13.75 -12.68
C PHE A 360 5.64 -14.99 -11.96
N LEU A 361 5.22 -16.20 -12.35
CA LEU A 361 5.82 -17.45 -11.86
C LEU A 361 7.22 -17.75 -12.42
N ALA A 362 7.60 -17.12 -13.53
CA ALA A 362 8.93 -17.29 -14.11
C ALA A 362 9.98 -16.36 -13.46
N ILE A 363 9.57 -15.50 -12.51
CA ILE A 363 10.47 -14.58 -11.81
C ILE A 363 11.24 -15.34 -10.70
N PRO A 364 12.58 -15.26 -10.65
CA PRO A 364 13.34 -15.94 -9.61
C PRO A 364 13.14 -15.32 -8.23
N ASN A 365 13.11 -16.17 -7.19
CA ASN A 365 12.99 -15.75 -5.79
C ASN A 365 13.95 -14.61 -5.38
N PRO A 366 15.23 -14.55 -5.80
CA PRO A 366 16.10 -13.43 -5.43
C PRO A 366 15.68 -12.09 -6.03
N VAL A 367 15.21 -12.10 -7.29
CA VAL A 367 14.68 -10.89 -7.95
C VAL A 367 13.43 -10.39 -7.23
N LEU A 368 12.53 -11.31 -6.87
CA LEU A 368 11.38 -11.00 -6.01
C LEU A 368 11.85 -10.43 -4.68
N GLY A 369 12.78 -11.08 -3.97
CA GLY A 369 13.29 -10.64 -2.67
C GLY A 369 13.75 -9.19 -2.65
N GLY A 370 14.51 -8.75 -3.67
CA GLY A 370 14.94 -7.35 -3.78
C GLY A 370 13.76 -6.35 -3.85
N VAL A 371 12.70 -6.73 -4.56
CA VAL A 371 11.49 -5.92 -4.77
C VAL A 371 10.56 -6.00 -3.56
N THR A 372 10.34 -7.19 -3.01
CA THR A 372 9.41 -7.44 -1.90
C THR A 372 9.94 -6.93 -0.58
N THR A 373 11.25 -7.03 -0.30
CA THR A 373 11.86 -6.37 0.87
C THR A 373 11.66 -4.85 0.83
N PHE A 374 11.83 -4.19 -0.32
CA PHE A 374 11.57 -2.74 -0.44
C PHE A 374 10.08 -2.42 -0.27
N LEU A 375 9.21 -3.16 -0.95
CA LEU A 375 7.76 -3.07 -0.82
C LEU A 375 7.32 -3.17 0.65
N PHE A 376 7.75 -4.22 1.36
CA PHE A 376 7.39 -4.48 2.76
C PHE A 376 8.00 -3.46 3.73
N ALA A 377 9.19 -2.93 3.45
CA ALA A 377 9.77 -1.82 4.20
C ALA A 377 8.99 -0.50 3.98
N SER A 378 8.57 -0.20 2.76
CA SER A 378 7.72 0.97 2.43
C SER A 378 6.34 0.87 3.09
N VAL A 379 5.77 -0.33 3.08
CA VAL A 379 4.58 -0.79 3.82
C VAL A 379 4.78 -0.51 5.32
N ALA A 380 5.87 -0.96 5.95
CA ALA A 380 6.18 -0.63 7.35
C ALA A 380 6.33 0.89 7.62
N VAL A 381 6.99 1.63 6.72
CA VAL A 381 7.16 3.09 6.79
C VAL A 381 5.83 3.84 6.69
N SER A 382 4.87 3.34 5.90
CA SER A 382 3.49 3.87 5.88
C SER A 382 2.83 3.77 7.26
N GLY A 383 2.98 2.63 7.94
CA GLY A 383 2.52 2.47 9.32
C GLY A 383 3.21 3.40 10.32
N ALA A 384 4.52 3.65 10.15
CA ALA A 384 5.24 4.65 10.95
C ALA A 384 4.74 6.09 10.69
N ARG A 385 4.38 6.43 9.43
CA ARG A 385 3.74 7.72 9.12
C ARG A 385 2.37 7.84 9.79
N VAL A 386 1.55 6.77 9.82
CA VAL A 386 0.24 6.80 10.48
C VAL A 386 0.39 7.04 11.99
N LEU A 387 1.39 6.44 12.64
CA LEU A 387 1.74 6.76 14.02
C LEU A 387 2.20 8.22 14.20
N GLY A 388 2.84 8.80 13.18
CA GLY A 388 3.29 10.19 13.14
C GLY A 388 2.21 11.26 13.31
N TYR A 389 0.93 10.94 13.07
CA TYR A 389 -0.19 11.85 13.33
C TYR A 389 -0.62 11.89 14.81
N ALA A 390 -0.11 10.99 15.67
CA ALA A 390 -0.41 11.01 17.10
C ALA A 390 0.34 12.14 17.82
N ARG A 391 -0.28 12.76 18.83
CA ARG A 391 0.36 13.80 19.67
C ARG A 391 1.48 13.26 20.58
N TYR A 392 1.77 11.95 20.55
CA TYR A 392 2.81 11.26 21.34
C TYR A 392 2.86 11.71 22.81
N THR A 393 1.69 11.81 23.47
CA THR A 393 1.58 12.22 24.88
C THR A 393 2.27 11.20 25.81
N ARG A 394 2.41 11.51 27.11
CA ARG A 394 2.94 10.52 28.08
C ARG A 394 2.12 9.22 28.06
N ARG A 395 0.80 9.37 27.96
CA ARG A 395 -0.17 8.28 27.84
C ARG A 395 0.01 7.51 26.53
N ASP A 396 0.02 8.20 25.39
CA ASP A 396 0.04 7.55 24.08
C ASP A 396 1.37 6.81 23.83
N ARG A 397 2.50 7.36 24.30
CA ARG A 397 3.79 6.67 24.28
C ARG A 397 3.77 5.39 25.11
N PHE A 398 3.06 5.36 26.24
CA PHE A 398 2.90 4.17 27.07
C PHE A 398 1.98 3.13 26.42
N VAL A 399 0.85 3.56 25.85
CA VAL A 399 -0.06 2.70 25.06
C VAL A 399 0.71 2.05 23.90
N LEU A 400 1.47 2.85 23.14
CA LEU A 400 2.25 2.37 21.99
C LEU A 400 3.38 1.41 22.41
N ALA A 401 4.10 1.71 23.49
CA ALA A 401 5.14 0.83 24.02
C ALA A 401 4.57 -0.52 24.50
N GLY A 402 3.40 -0.49 25.17
CA GLY A 402 2.71 -1.70 25.61
C GLY A 402 2.10 -2.51 24.45
N ALA A 403 1.62 -1.86 23.39
CA ALA A 403 1.19 -2.52 22.17
C ALA A 403 2.36 -3.19 21.44
N LEU A 404 3.46 -2.45 21.22
CA LEU A 404 4.61 -2.95 20.48
C LEU A 404 5.40 -4.02 21.24
N SER A 405 5.36 -4.09 22.57
CA SER A 405 6.17 -5.05 23.33
C SER A 405 5.88 -6.51 22.99
N PHE A 406 4.60 -6.90 22.90
CA PHE A 406 4.21 -8.26 22.54
C PHE A 406 4.38 -8.54 21.04
N GLY A 407 4.02 -7.57 20.19
CA GLY A 407 4.17 -7.73 18.74
C GLY A 407 5.63 -7.83 18.28
N LEU A 408 6.51 -6.95 18.77
CA LEU A 408 7.94 -7.04 18.51
C LEU A 408 8.58 -8.23 19.24
N GLY A 409 8.05 -8.64 20.40
CA GLY A 409 8.53 -9.81 21.14
C GLY A 409 8.43 -11.11 20.35
N ASP A 410 7.25 -11.40 19.77
CA ASP A 410 7.04 -12.58 18.92
C ASP A 410 7.80 -12.48 17.57
N LEU A 411 7.87 -11.27 17.00
CA LEU A 411 8.65 -11.02 15.77
C LEU A 411 10.16 -11.25 15.95
N LEU A 412 10.72 -10.91 17.12
CA LEU A 412 12.14 -11.07 17.43
C LEU A 412 12.48 -12.45 18.04
N VAL A 413 11.50 -13.14 18.62
CA VAL A 413 11.64 -14.50 19.14
C VAL A 413 10.52 -15.39 18.57
N PRO A 414 10.62 -15.81 17.29
CA PRO A 414 9.64 -16.70 16.70
C PRO A 414 9.47 -17.99 17.50
N GLN A 415 8.25 -18.51 17.54
CA GLN A 415 7.86 -19.73 18.28
C GLN A 415 7.85 -19.59 19.83
N ILE A 416 7.96 -18.37 20.39
CA ILE A 416 7.94 -18.15 21.85
C ILE A 416 6.68 -18.69 22.54
N PHE A 417 5.53 -18.70 21.87
CA PHE A 417 4.26 -19.22 22.41
C PHE A 417 3.94 -20.67 22.02
N THR A 418 4.76 -21.33 21.19
CA THR A 418 4.41 -22.63 20.59
C THR A 418 4.23 -23.75 21.63
N HIS A 419 5.03 -23.74 22.70
CA HIS A 419 4.98 -24.74 23.78
C HIS A 419 4.05 -24.35 24.95
N LEU A 420 3.25 -23.28 24.83
CA LEU A 420 2.47 -22.71 25.93
C LEU A 420 1.45 -23.71 26.55
N PHE A 421 0.91 -24.62 25.74
CA PHE A 421 -0.15 -25.54 26.15
C PHE A 421 0.26 -27.03 26.21
N ASP A 422 1.53 -27.37 25.97
CA ASP A 422 2.07 -28.75 25.96
C ASP A 422 1.82 -29.54 27.25
N ARG A 423 1.64 -28.83 28.37
CA ARG A 423 1.35 -29.42 29.69
C ARG A 423 -0.11 -29.88 29.83
N VAL A 424 -1.02 -29.40 28.97
CA VAL A 424 -2.46 -29.73 29.00
C VAL A 424 -2.68 -31.05 28.25
N LYS A 425 -2.47 -32.18 28.95
CA LYS A 425 -2.72 -33.52 28.41
C LYS A 425 -4.22 -33.89 28.48
N ASN A 426 -4.64 -34.84 27.65
CA ASN A 426 -6.04 -35.32 27.51
C ASN A 426 -7.04 -34.23 27.07
N GLN A 427 -6.72 -33.52 25.98
CA GLN A 427 -7.63 -32.54 25.37
C GLN A 427 -8.73 -33.22 24.55
N SER A 428 -9.95 -32.65 24.58
CA SER A 428 -10.96 -32.94 23.55
C SER A 428 -10.61 -32.19 22.25
N SER A 429 -11.12 -32.65 21.11
CA SER A 429 -10.88 -32.00 19.80
C SER A 429 -11.29 -30.53 19.78
N GLY A 430 -12.40 -30.18 20.44
CA GLY A 430 -12.86 -28.79 20.59
C GLY A 430 -11.93 -27.95 21.46
N LEU A 431 -11.45 -28.48 22.60
CA LEU A 431 -10.49 -27.78 23.45
C LEU A 431 -9.15 -27.59 22.72
N SER A 432 -8.68 -28.60 22.00
CA SER A 432 -7.44 -28.52 21.23
C SER A 432 -7.53 -27.44 20.16
N GLY A 433 -8.62 -27.39 19.39
CA GLY A 433 -8.85 -26.33 18.41
C GLY A 433 -8.94 -24.93 19.00
N PHE A 434 -9.49 -24.77 20.21
CA PHE A 434 -9.53 -23.50 20.93
C PHE A 434 -8.16 -23.07 21.45
N LEU A 435 -7.37 -23.99 22.00
CA LEU A 435 -5.99 -23.71 22.44
C LEU A 435 -5.10 -23.37 21.23
N SER A 436 -5.22 -24.09 20.11
CA SER A 436 -4.56 -23.74 18.85
C SER A 436 -4.98 -22.35 18.35
N SER A 437 -6.26 -22.00 18.46
CA SER A 437 -6.77 -20.66 18.09
C SER A 437 -6.07 -19.56 18.89
N ILE A 438 -5.87 -19.78 20.21
CA ILE A 438 -5.15 -18.84 21.09
C ILE A 438 -3.67 -18.77 20.67
N THR A 439 -3.01 -19.92 20.48
CA THR A 439 -1.59 -19.93 20.05
C THR A 439 -1.39 -19.19 18.73
N ILE A 440 -2.30 -19.32 17.75
CA ILE A 440 -2.22 -18.56 16.50
C ILE A 440 -2.33 -17.05 16.74
N ILE A 441 -3.27 -16.59 17.57
CA ILE A 441 -3.42 -15.16 17.89
C ILE A 441 -2.19 -14.61 18.62
N LEU A 442 -1.64 -15.37 19.58
CA LEU A 442 -0.42 -15.00 20.32
C LEU A 442 0.81 -14.94 19.39
N SER A 443 0.98 -15.93 18.52
CA SER A 443 2.07 -16.03 17.53
C SER A 443 1.80 -15.25 16.23
N THR A 444 1.04 -14.15 16.32
CA THR A 444 0.80 -13.22 15.20
C THR A 444 1.10 -11.79 15.65
N PRO A 445 2.28 -11.23 15.30
CA PRO A 445 2.79 -9.97 15.84
C PRO A 445 1.81 -8.79 15.81
N PHE A 446 1.11 -8.61 14.69
CA PHE A 446 0.21 -7.48 14.48
C PHE A 446 -1.13 -7.63 15.24
N LEU A 447 -1.63 -8.85 15.41
CA LEU A 447 -2.84 -9.09 16.22
C LEU A 447 -2.60 -8.78 17.69
N MET A 448 -1.46 -9.22 18.24
CA MET A 448 -1.11 -8.95 19.63
C MET A 448 -0.94 -7.46 19.91
N ALA A 449 -0.28 -6.72 19.02
CA ALA A 449 -0.15 -5.27 19.19
C ALA A 449 -1.49 -4.53 19.05
N GLY A 450 -2.36 -4.95 18.13
CA GLY A 450 -3.71 -4.41 18.01
C GLY A 450 -4.54 -4.62 19.29
N ILE A 451 -4.60 -5.87 19.78
CA ILE A 451 -5.36 -6.24 20.98
C ILE A 451 -4.84 -5.50 22.22
N VAL A 452 -3.53 -5.52 22.48
CA VAL A 452 -2.95 -4.87 23.66
C VAL A 452 -3.05 -3.34 23.57
N GLY A 453 -2.88 -2.76 22.38
CA GLY A 453 -3.09 -1.33 22.15
C GLY A 453 -4.53 -0.88 22.42
N VAL A 454 -5.53 -1.64 21.97
CA VAL A 454 -6.94 -1.37 22.26
C VAL A 454 -7.23 -1.48 23.76
N ILE A 455 -6.78 -2.55 24.42
CA ILE A 455 -6.98 -2.75 25.86
C ILE A 455 -6.35 -1.60 26.67
N LEU A 456 -5.08 -1.25 26.40
CA LEU A 456 -4.40 -0.16 27.10
C LEU A 456 -5.06 1.20 26.83
N ASN A 457 -5.53 1.45 25.61
CA ASN A 457 -6.22 2.71 25.28
C ASN A 457 -7.62 2.82 25.92
N ILE A 458 -8.24 1.71 26.33
CA ILE A 458 -9.50 1.70 27.09
C ILE A 458 -9.22 1.81 28.60
N VAL A 459 -8.23 1.08 29.12
CA VAL A 459 -7.94 0.99 30.56
C VAL A 459 -7.23 2.23 31.11
N LEU A 460 -6.34 2.86 30.32
CA LEU A 460 -5.59 4.03 30.79
C LEU A 460 -6.45 5.29 30.69
N PRO A 461 -6.63 6.04 31.80
CA PRO A 461 -7.38 7.30 31.80
C PRO A 461 -6.74 8.29 30.82
N ARG A 462 -7.54 9.23 30.32
CA ARG A 462 -7.06 10.38 29.55
C ARG A 462 -6.78 11.51 30.53
N ASP A 463 -5.63 12.16 30.39
CA ASP A 463 -5.33 13.37 31.15
C ASP A 463 -6.31 14.48 30.68
N SER A 464 -6.78 15.34 31.58
CA SER A 464 -7.84 16.32 31.27
C SER A 464 -7.51 17.20 30.06
N ASN A 465 -6.23 17.52 29.87
CA ASN A 465 -5.73 18.40 28.81
C ASN A 465 -5.67 17.70 27.44
N ASP A 466 -5.77 16.37 27.37
CA ASP A 466 -5.89 15.61 26.11
C ASP A 466 -7.33 15.65 25.55
N SER A 467 -8.27 16.32 26.23
CA SER A 467 -9.70 16.36 25.87
C SER A 467 -10.03 17.34 24.73
N GLU A 468 -9.14 18.29 24.43
CA GLU A 468 -9.34 19.23 23.33
C GLU A 468 -8.92 18.59 21.99
N PRO A 469 -9.87 18.29 21.08
CA PRO A 469 -9.52 17.89 19.72
C PRO A 469 -8.76 19.04 19.06
N LEU A 470 -7.89 18.74 18.09
CA LEU A 470 -7.15 19.75 17.35
C LEU A 470 -8.09 20.84 16.80
N LEU A 471 -8.13 21.98 17.50
CA LEU A 471 -8.05 23.29 16.88
C LEU A 471 -6.76 23.28 16.07
N VAL A 472 -6.88 23.49 14.77
CA VAL A 472 -5.76 24.02 13.99
C VAL A 472 -5.75 25.50 14.34
N GLU A 473 -4.65 25.99 14.89
CA GLU A 473 -4.49 27.41 15.13
C GLU A 473 -4.26 28.14 13.80
N ASP A 474 -5.28 28.87 13.34
CA ASP A 474 -5.13 29.92 12.31
C ASP A 474 -4.51 31.21 12.91
N SER A 475 -3.93 31.15 14.12
CA SER A 475 -3.49 32.31 14.92
C SER A 475 -2.28 33.07 14.33
N ASP A 476 -1.53 32.44 13.42
CA ASP A 476 -0.41 33.06 12.68
C ASP A 476 -0.83 34.14 11.65
N LEU A 477 -2.13 34.38 11.43
CA LEU A 477 -2.63 35.39 10.47
C LEU A 477 -3.40 36.58 11.09
N GLU A 478 -3.79 36.51 12.36
CA GLU A 478 -4.49 37.61 13.04
C GLU A 478 -3.63 38.34 14.08
N GLY A 479 -2.62 37.66 14.65
CA GLY A 479 -1.68 38.24 15.62
C GLY A 479 -0.84 39.44 15.14
N GLN A 480 -0.81 39.74 13.83
CA GLN A 480 -0.14 40.93 13.28
C GLN A 480 -1.07 42.12 12.99
N LYS A 481 -2.40 42.00 13.18
CA LYS A 481 -3.34 43.12 12.92
C LYS A 481 -3.76 43.89 14.17
N GLU A 482 -3.69 43.29 15.35
CA GLU A 482 -3.96 44.01 16.61
C GLU A 482 -2.71 44.75 17.15
N SER A 483 -1.50 44.37 16.72
CA SER A 483 -0.26 45.08 17.08
C SER A 483 -0.11 46.46 16.44
N GLU A 484 -0.72 46.70 15.27
CA GLU A 484 -0.65 47.99 14.57
C GLU A 484 -1.84 48.92 14.87
N SER A 485 -2.95 48.41 15.41
CA SER A 485 -4.15 49.21 15.72
C SER A 485 -4.08 49.89 17.10
N VAL A 486 -3.33 49.32 18.06
CA VAL A 486 -3.26 49.80 19.45
C VAL A 486 -2.19 50.89 19.67
N SER A 487 -1.19 51.02 18.79
CA SER A 487 -0.12 52.02 18.91
C SER A 487 -0.50 53.43 18.45
N GLY A 488 -1.71 53.63 17.90
CA GLY A 488 -2.11 54.86 17.20
C GLY A 488 -2.83 55.94 18.02
N SER A 489 -3.19 55.72 19.29
CA SER A 489 -4.24 56.54 19.94
C SER A 489 -4.02 57.00 21.40
N THR A 490 -2.77 57.19 21.85
CA THR A 490 -2.50 57.84 23.17
C THR A 490 -1.27 58.74 23.19
N SER A 491 -1.38 59.96 22.62
CA SER A 491 -0.49 61.07 22.96
C SER A 491 -1.15 62.44 22.78
N LYS A 492 -1.72 62.96 23.88
CA LYS A 492 -1.94 64.39 24.15
C LYS A 492 -1.81 64.59 25.66
N GLY A 493 -0.85 65.41 26.07
CA GLY A 493 -0.41 65.61 27.45
C GLY A 493 0.97 66.22 27.43
#